data_AF-A0A356MJF5-F1
#
_entry.id   AF-A0A356MJF5-F1
#
_cell.length_a   1.000
_cell.length_b   1.000
_cell.length_c   1.000
_cell.angle_alpha   90.00
_cell.angle_beta   90.00
_cell.angle_gamma   90.00
#
_symmetry.space_group_name_H-M   'P 1'
#
loop_
_entity.id
_entity.type
_entity.pdbx_description
1 polymer ?
#
loop_
_entity_poly.entity_id
_entity_poly.type
_entity_poly.pdbx_seq_one_letter_code
_entity_poly.pdbx_strand_id
1 'polypeptide(L)'
;MKIVSLYFKDDKLGELTYDGKYYIYNSNIVGEVKVKKYPSFLLYQLENSKNRKSTTLFSVFDEFKRNIINRHDILTRMGYEDGDDDFTLLYKYGHLSQNDFKYHLVSEG
;
A
#
# COMPACT_ATOMS: atom_id res chain seq x y z
N MET A 1 0.26 -8.63 -13.73
CA MET A 1 -0.84 -7.83 -13.14
C MET A 1 -0.20 -6.99 -12.05
N LYS A 2 -0.36 -5.67 -12.05
CA LYS A 2 0.28 -4.80 -11.07
C LYS A 2 -0.33 -5.03 -9.68
N ILE A 3 0.51 -5.30 -8.69
CA ILE A 3 0.11 -5.53 -7.30
C ILE A 3 0.92 -4.61 -6.39
N VAL A 4 0.26 -4.02 -5.39
CA VAL A 4 0.90 -3.28 -4.31
C VAL A 4 0.66 -4.03 -3.01
N SER A 5 1.69 -4.65 -2.46
CA SER A 5 1.63 -5.36 -1.20
C SER A 5 1.92 -4.40 -0.04
N LEU A 6 1.08 -4.45 1.00
CA LEU A 6 1.31 -3.74 2.25
C LEU A 6 2.01 -4.67 3.24
N TYR A 7 3.13 -4.21 3.79
CA TYR A 7 3.91 -4.89 4.80
C TYR A 7 3.93 -4.08 6.10
N PHE A 8 4.14 -4.75 7.22
CA PHE A 8 4.60 -4.12 8.45
C PHE A 8 5.82 -4.88 8.95
N LYS A 9 7.00 -4.25 8.89
CA LYS A 9 8.26 -5.01 8.95
C LYS A 9 8.24 -6.13 7.92
N ASP A 10 8.81 -7.28 8.24
CA ASP A 10 8.96 -8.39 7.30
C ASP A 10 7.64 -9.14 7.01
N ASP A 11 6.53 -8.78 7.68
CA ASP A 11 5.27 -9.48 7.55
C ASP A 11 4.31 -8.79 6.57
N LYS A 12 3.98 -9.49 5.47
CA LYS A 12 2.99 -9.08 4.48
C LYS A 12 1.59 -9.10 5.07
N LEU A 13 0.89 -7.98 5.06
CA LEU A 13 -0.46 -7.83 5.61
C LEU A 13 -1.55 -8.05 4.57
N GLY A 14 -1.28 -7.74 3.30
CA GLY A 14 -2.21 -7.98 2.21
C GLY A 14 -1.80 -7.27 0.94
N GLU A 15 -2.69 -7.33 -0.05
CA GLU A 15 -2.44 -6.87 -1.41
C GLU A 15 -3.54 -5.93 -1.88
N LEU A 16 -3.12 -4.87 -2.55
CA LEU A 16 -3.97 -3.92 -3.24
C LEU A 16 -3.79 -4.09 -4.76
N THR A 17 -4.92 -4.13 -5.46
CA THR A 17 -4.97 -4.09 -6.92
C THR A 17 -6.00 -3.05 -7.37
N TYR A 18 -5.93 -2.65 -8.64
CA TYR A 18 -6.87 -1.69 -9.23
C TYR A 18 -7.31 -2.16 -10.61
N ASP A 19 -8.62 -2.14 -10.87
CA ASP A 19 -9.24 -2.59 -12.12
C ASP A 19 -9.66 -1.44 -13.06
N GLY A 20 -9.26 -0.20 -12.76
CA GLY A 20 -9.69 1.02 -13.46
C GLY A 20 -10.95 1.66 -12.87
N LYS A 21 -11.62 1.01 -11.92
CA LYS A 21 -12.79 1.57 -11.22
C LYS A 21 -12.75 1.35 -9.72
N TYR A 22 -12.29 0.19 -9.26
CA TYR A 22 -12.27 -0.21 -7.87
C TYR A 22 -10.86 -0.57 -7.42
N TYR A 23 -10.50 -0.05 -6.25
CA TYR A 23 -9.44 -0.58 -5.41
C TYR A 23 -9.93 -1.86 -4.76
N ILE A 24 -9.19 -2.95 -4.95
CA ILE A 24 -9.53 -4.27 -4.43
C ILE A 24 -8.44 -4.69 -3.45
N TYR A 25 -8.83 -4.91 -2.20
CA TYR A 25 -7.92 -5.34 -1.14
C TYR A 25 -8.18 -6.78 -0.71
N ASN A 26 -7.10 -7.53 -0.55
CA ASN A 26 -7.09 -8.89 -0.02
C ASN A 26 -6.11 -9.00 1.14
N SER A 27 -6.62 -9.34 2.32
CA SER A 27 -5.84 -9.59 3.52
C SER A 27 -5.00 -10.87 3.43
N ASN A 28 -3.83 -10.83 4.04
CA ASN A 28 -3.03 -11.98 4.41
C ASN A 28 -3.16 -12.22 5.92
N ILE A 29 -4.11 -13.08 6.30
CA ILE A 29 -4.43 -13.39 7.70
C ILE A 29 -3.19 -13.85 8.48
N VAL A 30 -2.29 -14.62 7.84
CA VAL A 30 -1.06 -15.11 8.50
C VAL A 30 -0.15 -13.97 8.94
N GLY A 31 0.03 -12.95 8.08
CA GLY A 31 0.83 -11.77 8.43
C GLY A 31 0.12 -10.91 9.47
N GLU A 32 -1.18 -10.67 9.32
CA GLU A 32 -1.99 -9.90 10.26
C GLU A 32 -1.88 -10.45 11.70
N VAL A 33 -1.99 -11.77 11.87
CA VAL A 33 -1.89 -12.41 13.20
C VAL A 33 -0.55 -12.14 13.87
N LYS A 34 0.56 -12.13 13.13
CA LYS A 34 1.89 -11.87 13.70
C LYS A 34 2.06 -10.43 14.17
N VAL A 35 1.40 -9.49 13.50
CA VAL A 35 1.54 -8.06 13.77
C VAL A 35 0.44 -7.50 14.68
N LYS A 36 -0.61 -8.25 14.98
CA LYS A 36 -1.73 -7.85 15.88
C LYS A 36 -1.28 -7.33 17.25
N LYS A 37 -0.12 -7.77 17.72
CA LYS A 37 0.48 -7.33 19.01
C LYS A 37 1.02 -5.90 18.98
N TYR A 38 1.22 -5.30 17.81
CA TYR A 38 1.78 -3.95 17.70
C TYR A 38 0.68 -2.88 17.76
N PRO A 39 0.85 -1.79 18.53
CA PRO A 39 -0.14 -0.71 18.61
C PRO A 39 -0.51 -0.10 17.25
N SER A 40 0.46 -0.04 16.32
CA SER A 40 0.25 0.44 14.96
C SER A 40 -0.77 -0.36 14.17
N PHE A 41 -1.07 -1.60 14.57
CA PHE A 41 -2.08 -2.45 13.94
C PHE A 41 -3.51 -1.92 14.14
N LEU A 42 -3.77 -1.16 15.21
CA LEU A 42 -5.09 -0.57 15.48
C LEU A 42 -5.56 0.38 14.37
N LEU A 43 -4.63 0.93 13.59
CA LEU A 43 -4.90 1.85 12.49
C LEU A 43 -5.10 1.14 11.14
N TYR A 44 -4.80 -0.16 11.04
CA TYR A 44 -4.77 -0.89 9.77
C TYR A 44 -6.16 -1.10 9.14
N GLN A 45 -7.24 -1.20 9.93
CA GLN A 45 -8.68 -1.22 9.53
C GLN A 45 -9.09 -2.11 8.33
N LEU A 46 -8.19 -2.95 7.84
CA LEU A 46 -8.34 -3.83 6.68
C LEU A 46 -8.26 -5.31 7.05
N GLU A 47 -8.20 -5.63 8.35
CA GLU A 47 -8.06 -7.02 8.79
C GLU A 47 -9.14 -7.95 8.25
N ASN A 48 -8.77 -9.19 7.97
CA ASN A 48 -9.67 -10.26 7.51
C ASN A 48 -10.56 -9.86 6.30
N SER A 49 -10.09 -8.96 5.45
CA SER A 49 -10.78 -8.51 4.24
C SER A 49 -10.53 -9.48 3.09
N LYS A 50 -11.60 -9.90 2.40
CA LYS A 50 -11.51 -10.71 1.18
C LYS A 50 -12.23 -9.98 0.05
N ASN A 51 -11.50 -9.66 -1.03
CA ASN A 51 -11.99 -8.87 -2.17
C ASN A 51 -12.75 -7.60 -1.75
N ARG A 52 -12.25 -6.91 -0.72
CA ARG A 52 -12.89 -5.68 -0.25
C ARG A 52 -12.70 -4.62 -1.32
N LYS A 53 -13.80 -4.08 -1.83
CA LYS A 53 -13.78 -3.08 -2.91
C LYS A 53 -14.04 -1.68 -2.37
N SER A 54 -13.41 -0.70 -2.99
CA SER A 54 -13.66 0.72 -2.74
C SER A 54 -13.44 1.53 -4.01
N THR A 55 -14.22 2.57 -4.24
CA THR A 55 -13.99 3.54 -5.33
C THR A 55 -12.91 4.57 -4.96
N THR A 56 -12.51 4.63 -3.69
CA THR A 56 -11.43 5.47 -3.17
C THR A 56 -10.37 4.62 -2.48
N LEU A 57 -9.13 5.14 -2.37
CA LEU A 57 -8.08 4.45 -1.63
C LEU A 57 -8.48 4.17 -0.18
N PHE A 58 -8.08 3.01 0.34
CA PHE A 58 -8.23 2.71 1.76
C PHE A 58 -7.27 3.58 2.59
N SER A 59 -7.66 3.90 3.82
CA SER A 59 -7.01 4.91 4.67
C SER A 59 -5.48 4.76 4.79
N VAL A 60 -4.99 3.53 4.97
CA VAL A 60 -3.54 3.26 5.09
C VAL A 60 -2.78 3.59 3.79
N PHE A 61 -3.36 3.30 2.63
CA PHE A 61 -2.75 3.62 1.34
C PHE A 61 -2.89 5.11 0.97
N ASP A 62 -3.98 5.73 1.39
CA ASP A 62 -4.18 7.17 1.23
C ASP A 62 -3.19 7.99 2.09
N GLU A 63 -2.78 7.46 3.25
CA GLU A 63 -1.68 8.02 4.04
C GLU A 63 -0.34 7.96 3.29
N PHE A 64 0.00 6.82 2.67
CA PHE A 64 1.18 6.74 1.80
C PHE A 64 1.12 7.78 0.69
N LYS A 65 0.01 7.86 -0.04
CA LYS A 65 -0.17 8.84 -1.11
C LYS A 65 0.10 10.26 -0.63
N ARG A 66 -0.57 10.69 0.45
CA ARG A 66 -0.37 12.04 1.02
C ARG A 66 1.09 12.31 1.38
N ASN A 67 1.77 11.32 1.96
CA ASN A 67 3.18 11.46 2.32
C ASN A 67 4.09 11.55 1.09
N ILE A 68 3.81 10.79 0.04
CA ILE A 68 4.61 10.73 -1.19
C ILE A 68 4.44 11.98 -2.05
N ILE A 69 3.21 12.48 -2.22
CA ILE A 69 2.91 13.67 -3.04
C ILE A 69 3.67 14.91 -2.53
N ASN A 70 3.94 14.98 -1.22
CA ASN A 70 4.70 16.08 -0.64
C ASN A 70 6.22 15.93 -0.79
N ARG A 71 6.72 14.84 -1.40
CA ARG A 71 8.15 14.49 -1.50
C ARG A 71 8.64 14.53 -2.95
N HIS A 72 8.95 15.72 -3.43
CA HIS A 72 9.42 15.97 -4.80
C HIS A 72 10.66 15.14 -5.19
N ASP A 73 11.56 14.88 -4.23
CA ASP A 73 12.72 14.02 -4.40
C ASP A 73 12.34 12.57 -4.72
N ILE A 74 11.32 12.05 -4.02
CA ILE A 74 10.77 10.71 -4.25
C ILE A 74 10.02 10.66 -5.58
N LEU A 75 9.15 11.64 -5.85
CA LEU A 75 8.39 11.74 -7.10
C LEU A 75 9.31 11.71 -8.32
N THR A 76 10.39 12.51 -8.29
CA THR A 76 11.39 12.56 -9.35
C THR A 76 12.10 11.22 -9.49
N ARG A 77 12.55 10.62 -8.37
CA ARG A 77 13.28 9.35 -8.37
C ARG A 77 12.46 8.19 -8.95
N MET A 78 11.15 8.18 -8.73
CA MET A 78 10.27 7.13 -9.25
C MET A 78 9.72 7.42 -10.66
N GLY A 79 10.10 8.55 -11.28
CA GLY A 79 9.59 8.95 -12.58
C GLY A 79 8.07 9.15 -12.57
N TYR A 80 7.56 9.82 -11.53
CA TYR A 80 6.15 10.17 -11.43
C TYR A 80 5.79 11.25 -12.44
N GLU A 81 4.67 11.07 -13.13
CA GLU A 81 4.17 12.00 -14.15
C GLU A 81 2.79 12.54 -13.74
N ASP A 82 2.44 13.74 -14.20
CA ASP A 82 1.16 14.40 -13.83
C ASP A 82 -0.10 13.61 -14.24
N GLY A 83 0.03 12.62 -15.14
CA GLY A 83 -1.05 11.72 -15.56
C GLY A 83 -1.15 10.41 -14.78
N ASP A 84 -0.23 10.14 -13.85
CA ASP A 84 -0.28 8.93 -13.02
C ASP A 84 -1.45 8.99 -12.05
N ASP A 85 -2.24 7.91 -11.99
CA ASP A 85 -3.28 7.77 -10.99
C ASP A 85 -2.72 7.38 -9.60
N ASP A 86 -3.58 7.51 -8.59
CA ASP A 86 -3.32 7.14 -7.20
C ASP A 86 -2.72 5.72 -7.06
N PHE A 87 -3.18 4.74 -7.85
CA PHE A 87 -2.64 3.38 -7.81
C PHE A 87 -1.23 3.30 -8.41
N THR A 88 -1.01 3.98 -9.53
CA THR A 88 0.27 4.02 -10.24
C THR A 88 1.35 4.70 -9.39
N LEU A 89 0.98 5.76 -8.65
CA LEU A 89 1.82 6.39 -7.65
C LEU A 89 2.33 5.37 -6.61
N LEU A 90 1.41 4.63 -5.99
CA LEU A 90 1.75 3.63 -4.97
C LEU A 90 2.58 2.48 -5.55
N TYR A 91 2.23 2.05 -6.77
CA TYR A 91 2.92 0.99 -7.48
C TYR A 91 4.37 1.37 -7.80
N LYS A 92 4.61 2.57 -8.36
CA LYS A 92 5.97 3.09 -8.61
C LYS A 92 6.75 3.23 -7.29
N TYR A 93 6.12 3.77 -6.26
CA TYR A 93 6.76 3.93 -4.95
C TYR A 93 7.18 2.59 -4.33
N GLY A 94 6.35 1.55 -4.44
CA GLY A 94 6.67 0.21 -3.93
C GLY A 94 7.84 -0.51 -4.61
N HIS A 95 8.42 0.04 -5.69
CA HIS A 95 9.67 -0.45 -6.28
C HIS A 95 10.92 0.23 -5.70
N LEU A 96 10.75 1.29 -4.91
CA LEU A 96 11.86 1.95 -4.23
C LEU A 96 12.20 1.23 -2.91
N SER A 97 13.48 1.24 -2.56
CA SER A 97 13.92 0.86 -1.22
C SER A 97 13.32 1.81 -0.18
N GLN A 98 12.58 1.24 0.77
CA GLN A 98 11.91 1.97 1.85
C GLN A 98 12.48 1.57 3.21
N ASN A 99 12.15 2.36 4.23
CA ASN A 99 12.41 1.99 5.61
C ASN A 99 11.37 0.93 6.04
N ASP A 100 11.85 -0.27 6.35
CA ASP A 100 11.04 -1.43 6.70
C ASP A 100 10.68 -1.51 8.19
N PHE A 101 11.12 -0.57 9.04
CA PHE A 101 10.82 -0.63 10.48
C PHE A 101 9.33 -0.39 10.84
N LYS A 102 8.51 0.03 9.87
CA LYS A 102 7.06 0.28 10.01
C LYS A 102 6.30 -0.26 8.78
N TYR A 103 5.11 0.28 8.55
CA TYR A 103 4.39 0.03 7.31
C TYR A 103 5.23 0.47 6.11
N HIS A 104 5.30 -0.39 5.09
CA HIS A 104 5.93 -0.06 3.82
C HIS A 104 5.24 -0.81 2.68
N LEU A 105 5.50 -0.38 1.46
CA LEU A 105 4.91 -0.94 0.25
C LEU A 105 5.95 -1.73 -0.54
N VAL A 106 5.56 -2.86 -1.08
CA VAL A 106 6.36 -3.62 -2.05
C VAL A 106 5.48 -3.92 -3.25
N SER A 107 5.95 -3.56 -4.43
CA SER A 107 5.19 -3.75 -5.67
C SER A 107 5.74 -4.93 -6.48
N GLU A 108 4.84 -5.65 -7.14
CA GLU A 108 5.15 -6.80 -7.99
C GLU A 108 4.36 -6.73 -9.30
N GLY A 109 4.93 -7.28 -10.37
CA GLY A 109 4.22 -7.61 -11.61
C GLY A 109 4.29 -6.59 -12.73
#